data_AF-A0A372M8B0-F1
#
_entry.id   AF-A0A372M8B0-F1
#
_cell.length_a   1.000
_cell.length_b   1.000
_cell.length_c   1.000
_cell.angle_alpha   90.00
_cell.angle_beta   90.00
_cell.angle_gamma   90.00
#
_symmetry.space_group_name_H-M   'P 1'
#
loop_
_entity.id
_entity.type
_entity.pdbx_description
1 polymer ?
#
loop_
_entity_poly.entity_id
_entity_poly.type
_entity_poly.pdbx_seq_one_letter_code
_entity_poly.pdbx_strand_id
1 'polypeptide(L)'
;MPKQEPRATGLRQRLAELRGPAVPPKSLDARALAALAANPGCRRRALLDGAGVDKAALAGALGAPSGFGQSQFALVRGNAFEARVKADGGAELLRLAHGLLGGGPEPEPGTARVPELGA
;
A
#
# COMPACT_ATOMS: atom_id res chain seq x y z
N MET A 1 18.49 -26.66 30.15
CA MET A 1 18.19 -25.54 29.23
C MET A 1 16.86 -24.95 29.64
N PRO A 2 16.68 -23.61 29.75
CA PRO A 2 15.40 -23.08 30.19
C PRO A 2 14.35 -23.29 29.10
N LYS A 3 13.21 -23.84 29.49
CA LYS A 3 12.04 -24.06 28.63
C LYS A 3 11.43 -22.68 28.34
N GLN A 4 11.45 -22.24 27.09
CA GLN A 4 10.72 -21.03 26.70
C GLN A 4 9.22 -21.35 26.62
N GLU A 5 8.43 -20.77 27.53
CA GLU A 5 6.97 -20.81 27.52
C GLU A 5 6.37 -19.58 26.78
N PRO A 6 5.07 -19.60 26.38
CA PRO A 6 4.59 -19.27 25.03
C PRO A 6 4.36 -17.76 24.82
N ARG A 7 5.44 -16.98 24.68
CA ARG A 7 5.35 -15.52 24.42
C ARG A 7 4.49 -15.15 23.20
N ALA A 8 4.51 -15.97 22.15
CA ALA A 8 3.74 -15.72 20.94
C ALA A 8 2.22 -15.82 21.15
N THR A 9 1.77 -16.78 21.97
CA THR A 9 0.35 -16.95 22.31
C THR A 9 -0.14 -15.81 23.20
N GLY A 10 0.66 -15.43 24.21
CA GLY A 10 0.33 -14.31 25.09
C GLY A 10 0.26 -12.97 24.37
N LEU A 11 1.17 -12.69 23.42
CA LEU A 11 1.11 -11.47 22.62
C LEU A 11 -0.12 -11.44 21.72
N ARG A 12 -0.43 -12.54 21.02
CA ARG A 12 -1.63 -12.63 20.15
C ARG A 12 -2.92 -12.42 20.95
N GLN A 13 -3.00 -12.97 22.15
CA GLN A 13 -4.14 -12.78 23.04
C GLN A 13 -4.31 -11.31 23.45
N ARG A 14 -3.24 -10.65 23.91
CA ARG A 14 -3.27 -9.22 24.26
C ARG A 14 -3.67 -8.31 23.10
N LEU A 15 -3.24 -8.64 21.88
CA LEU A 15 -3.63 -7.93 20.67
C LEU A 15 -5.12 -8.14 20.34
N ALA A 16 -5.65 -9.35 20.56
CA ALA A 16 -7.08 -9.63 20.41
C ALA A 16 -7.92 -8.89 21.46
N GLU A 17 -7.46 -8.84 22.71
CA GLU A 17 -8.10 -8.08 23.79
C GLU A 17 -8.16 -6.58 23.46
N LEU A 18 -7.08 -6.00 22.95
CA LEU A 18 -7.03 -4.59 22.54
C LEU A 18 -8.04 -4.26 21.44
N ARG A 19 -8.23 -5.17 20.47
CA ARG A 19 -9.22 -4.99 19.41
C ARG A 19 -10.66 -5.21 19.91
N GLY A 20 -10.82 -5.94 21.00
CA GLY A 20 -12.07 -6.58 21.39
C GLY A 20 -12.03 -8.05 20.94
N PRO A 21 -12.08 -9.03 21.87
CA PRO A 21 -11.83 -10.43 21.55
C PRO A 21 -12.88 -11.04 20.62
N ALA A 22 -14.11 -10.52 20.64
CA ALA A 22 -15.20 -10.92 19.74
C ALA A 22 -15.14 -10.26 18.35
N VAL A 23 -14.25 -9.29 18.14
CA VAL A 23 -14.11 -8.57 16.87
C VAL A 23 -13.11 -9.32 15.99
N PRO A 24 -13.42 -9.66 14.74
CA PRO A 24 -12.44 -10.22 13.80
C PRO A 24 -11.31 -9.22 13.49
N PRO A 25 -10.05 -9.67 13.34
CA PRO A 25 -8.96 -8.79 12.91
C PRO A 25 -9.20 -8.26 11.49
N LYS A 26 -9.05 -6.95 11.29
CA LYS A 26 -8.95 -6.35 9.96
C LYS A 26 -7.61 -6.71 9.33
N SER A 27 -7.63 -7.22 8.11
CA SER A 27 -6.42 -7.53 7.35
C SER A 27 -5.63 -6.27 7.01
N LEU A 28 -4.31 -6.41 6.85
CA LEU A 28 -3.47 -5.34 6.32
C LEU A 28 -3.60 -5.32 4.80
N ASP A 29 -4.11 -4.22 4.26
CA ASP A 29 -4.03 -3.94 2.84
C ASP A 29 -2.70 -3.27 2.48
N ALA A 30 -2.45 -3.10 1.18
CA ALA A 30 -1.25 -2.43 0.67
C ALA A 30 -1.08 -1.02 1.26
N ARG A 31 -2.19 -0.30 1.51
CA ARG A 31 -2.18 1.04 2.10
C ARG A 31 -1.71 1.02 3.56
N ALA A 32 -2.15 0.04 4.34
CA ALA A 32 -1.76 -0.13 5.73
C ALA A 32 -0.28 -0.51 5.83
N LEU A 33 0.21 -1.41 4.96
CA LEU A 33 1.62 -1.77 4.88
C LEU A 33 2.50 -0.58 4.49
N ALA A 34 2.12 0.17 3.46
CA ALA A 34 2.85 1.36 3.03
C ALA A 34 2.89 2.43 4.14
N ALA A 35 1.77 2.64 4.83
CA ALA A 35 1.71 3.58 5.94
C ALA A 35 2.57 3.13 7.14
N LEU A 36 2.65 1.83 7.43
CA LEU A 36 3.54 1.30 8.47
C LEU A 36 5.01 1.49 8.09
N ALA A 37 5.37 1.18 6.84
CA ALA A 37 6.72 1.37 6.31
C ALA A 37 7.17 2.84 6.30
N ALA A 38 6.25 3.77 6.01
CA ALA A 38 6.52 5.21 6.07
C ALA A 38 6.61 5.75 7.52
N ASN A 39 6.13 5.00 8.51
CA ASN A 39 6.09 5.42 9.92
C ASN A 39 6.68 4.36 10.87
N PRO A 40 7.92 3.89 10.67
CA PRO A 40 8.46 2.73 11.38
C PRO A 40 8.62 2.93 12.89
N GLY A 41 8.77 4.19 13.35
CA GLY A 41 8.90 4.53 14.78
C GLY A 41 7.57 4.70 15.53
N CYS A 42 6.43 4.71 14.83
CA CYS A 42 5.15 4.99 15.47
C CYS A 42 4.59 3.74 16.18
N ARG A 43 4.93 3.57 17.46
CA ARG A 43 4.48 2.43 18.28
C ARG A 43 2.95 2.26 18.29
N ARG A 44 2.21 3.37 18.37
CA ARG A 44 0.74 3.36 18.34
C ARG A 44 0.23 2.75 17.03
N ARG A 45 0.87 3.08 15.90
CA ARG A 45 0.49 2.57 14.58
C ARG A 45 0.77 1.07 14.47
N ALA A 46 1.99 0.64 14.82
CA ALA A 46 2.36 -0.77 14.83
C ALA A 46 1.44 -1.62 15.71
N LEU A 47 1.02 -1.09 16.87
CA LEU A 47 0.10 -1.77 17.77
C LEU A 47 -1.31 -1.92 17.18
N LEU A 48 -1.89 -0.83 16.65
CA LEU A 48 -3.23 -0.87 16.04
C LEU A 48 -3.28 -1.73 14.77
N ASP A 49 -2.22 -1.70 13.97
CA ASP A 49 -2.07 -2.54 12.78
C ASP A 49 -1.87 -4.01 13.15
N GLY A 50 -0.98 -4.32 14.10
CA GLY A 50 -0.74 -5.68 14.58
C GLY A 50 -1.94 -6.30 15.30
N ALA A 51 -2.75 -5.48 15.98
CA ALA A 51 -4.00 -5.92 16.57
C ALA A 51 -5.14 -6.08 15.56
N GLY A 52 -4.99 -5.61 14.30
CA GLY A 52 -6.06 -5.64 13.31
C GLY A 52 -7.26 -4.76 13.68
N VAL A 53 -7.01 -3.61 14.34
CA VAL A 53 -8.06 -2.67 14.74
C VAL A 53 -8.62 -1.96 13.50
N ASP A 54 -9.94 -1.83 13.44
CA ASP A 54 -10.59 -0.95 12.46
C ASP A 54 -10.37 0.51 12.84
N LYS A 55 -9.27 1.07 12.31
CA LYS A 55 -8.85 2.45 12.57
C LYS A 55 -9.87 3.49 12.09
N ALA A 56 -10.71 3.16 11.11
CA ALA A 56 -11.74 4.08 10.62
C ALA A 56 -12.90 4.17 11.63
N ALA A 57 -13.39 3.02 12.10
CA ALA A 57 -14.40 2.96 13.16
C ALA A 57 -13.88 3.61 14.46
N LEU A 58 -12.62 3.35 14.83
CA LEU A 58 -11.98 3.99 15.98
C LEU A 58 -11.92 5.52 15.83
N ALA A 59 -11.52 6.04 14.66
CA ALA A 59 -11.45 7.48 14.43
C ALA A 59 -12.84 8.14 14.51
N GLY A 60 -13.88 7.47 14.00
CA GLY A 60 -15.27 7.89 14.14
C GLY A 60 -15.72 7.94 15.60
N ALA A 61 -15.45 6.89 16.38
CA ALA A 61 -15.77 6.85 17.81
C ALA A 61 -15.04 7.93 18.63
N LEU A 62 -13.85 8.34 18.18
CA LEU A 62 -13.08 9.43 18.80
C LEU A 62 -13.50 10.83 18.33
N GLY A 63 -14.53 10.96 17.49
CA GLY A 63 -14.97 12.25 16.96
C GLY A 63 -14.01 12.90 15.96
N ALA A 64 -13.02 12.13 15.46
CA ALA A 64 -12.04 12.57 14.49
C ALA A 64 -12.08 11.69 13.22
N PRO A 65 -13.25 11.51 12.57
CA PRO A 65 -13.35 10.64 11.41
C PRO A 65 -12.36 11.10 10.34
N SER A 66 -11.48 10.19 9.91
CA SER A 66 -10.66 10.47 8.74
C SER A 66 -11.57 10.58 7.53
N GLY A 67 -11.47 11.66 6.75
CA GLY A 67 -12.18 11.78 5.48
C GLY A 67 -11.85 10.58 4.60
N PHE A 68 -12.82 9.68 4.42
CA PHE A 68 -12.70 8.61 3.44
C PHE A 68 -12.89 9.21 2.05
N GLY A 69 -11.95 8.94 1.16
CA GLY A 69 -12.00 9.41 -0.22
C GLY A 69 -10.70 9.16 -0.97
N GLN A 70 -10.77 9.32 -2.29
CA GLN A 70 -9.59 9.42 -3.13
C GLN A 70 -8.71 10.54 -2.59
N SER A 71 -7.48 10.23 -2.20
CA SER A 71 -6.52 11.27 -1.79
C SER A 71 -6.25 12.14 -2.99
N GLN A 72 -6.64 13.42 -2.94
CA GLN A 72 -6.35 14.38 -4.02
C GLN A 72 -4.86 14.41 -4.35
N PHE A 73 -4.00 14.31 -3.34
CA PHE A 73 -2.56 14.17 -3.55
C PHE A 73 -2.19 12.88 -4.32
N ALA A 74 -2.78 11.74 -3.97
CA ALA A 74 -2.54 10.48 -4.68
C ALA A 74 -3.08 10.52 -6.12
N LEU A 75 -4.26 11.10 -6.34
CA LEU A 75 -4.85 11.29 -7.67
C LEU A 75 -3.95 12.18 -8.53
N VAL A 76 -3.56 13.36 -8.01
CA VAL A 76 -2.70 14.30 -8.74
C VAL A 76 -1.35 13.65 -9.08
N ARG A 77 -0.74 12.93 -8.14
CA ARG A 77 0.51 12.22 -8.42
C ARG A 77 0.34 11.06 -9.41
N GLY A 78 -0.76 10.31 -9.31
CA GLY A 78 -1.09 9.24 -10.25
C GLY A 78 -1.25 9.78 -11.66
N ASN A 79 -2.05 10.83 -11.82
CA ASN A 79 -2.28 11.48 -13.11
C ASN A 79 -0.99 12.09 -13.67
N ALA A 80 -0.16 12.74 -12.84
CA ALA A 80 1.11 13.29 -13.28
C ALA A 80 2.11 12.19 -13.70
N PHE A 81 2.14 11.06 -12.98
CA PHE A 81 2.94 9.91 -13.36
C PHE A 81 2.45 9.33 -14.69
N GLU A 82 1.15 9.09 -14.82
CA GLU A 82 0.54 8.55 -16.04
C GLU A 82 0.81 9.46 -17.24
N ALA A 83 0.62 10.78 -17.10
CA ALA A 83 0.91 11.75 -18.15
C ALA A 83 2.38 11.71 -18.57
N ARG A 84 3.32 11.63 -17.61
CA ARG A 84 4.76 11.53 -17.90
C ARG A 84 5.12 10.22 -18.59
N VAL A 85 4.51 9.11 -18.19
CA VAL A 85 4.80 7.78 -18.75
C VAL A 85 4.19 7.61 -20.14
N LYS A 86 3.07 8.29 -20.43
CA LYS A 86 2.39 8.27 -21.74
C LYS A 86 2.87 9.36 -22.70
N ALA A 87 3.67 10.32 -22.24
CA ALA A 87 4.25 11.36 -23.09
C ALA A 87 5.09 10.73 -24.23
N ASP A 88 5.19 11.44 -25.35
CA ASP A 88 5.99 11.02 -26.51
C ASP A 88 5.67 9.60 -27.01
N GLY A 89 4.38 9.25 -26.99
CA GLY A 89 3.91 7.91 -27.40
C GLY A 89 4.34 6.79 -26.45
N GLY A 90 4.76 7.11 -25.22
CA GLY A 90 5.23 6.14 -24.24
C GLY A 90 6.67 5.70 -24.44
N ALA A 91 7.50 6.48 -25.14
CA ALA A 91 8.88 6.13 -25.47
C ALA A 91 9.70 5.64 -24.27
N GLU A 92 9.64 6.36 -23.14
CA GLU A 92 10.39 5.99 -21.93
C GLU A 92 9.88 4.67 -21.30
N LEU A 93 8.56 4.43 -21.34
CA LEU A 93 7.99 3.16 -20.87
C LEU A 93 8.46 2.00 -21.74
N LEU A 94 8.46 2.18 -23.06
CA LEU A 94 8.88 1.17 -24.03
C LEU A 94 10.38 0.87 -23.93
N ARG A 95 11.20 1.89 -23.71
CA ARG A 95 12.64 1.76 -23.44
C ARG A 95 12.91 0.91 -22.19
N LEU A 96 12.25 1.24 -21.07
CA LEU A 96 12.38 0.48 -19.83
C LEU A 96 11.89 -0.96 -19.98
N ALA A 97 10.75 -1.17 -20.66
CA ALA A 97 10.21 -2.49 -20.92
C ALA A 97 11.17 -3.36 -21.75
N HIS A 98 11.77 -2.81 -22.83
CA HIS A 98 12.78 -3.53 -23.62
C HIS A 98 14.00 -3.91 -22.79
N GLY A 99 14.52 -2.97 -21.99
CA GLY A 99 15.69 -3.20 -21.15
C GLY A 99 15.47 -4.25 -20.06
N LEU A 100 14.29 -4.26 -19.42
CA LEU A 100 13.97 -5.17 -18.32
C LEU A 100 13.47 -6.55 -18.78
N LEU A 101 12.81 -6.62 -19.93
CA LEU A 101 12.20 -7.86 -20.44
C LEU A 101 13.07 -8.57 -21.49
N GLY A 102 14.26 -8.03 -21.80
CA GLY A 102 15.17 -8.62 -22.78
C GLY A 102 14.69 -8.49 -24.23
N GLY A 103 13.97 -7.40 -24.54
CA GLY A 103 13.38 -7.15 -25.86
C GLY A 103 14.38 -6.85 -26.99
N GLY A 104 15.68 -6.81 -26.70
CA GLY A 104 16.72 -6.45 -27.65
C GLY A 104 17.05 -4.95 -27.65
N PRO A 105 17.52 -4.39 -28.78
CA PRO A 105 17.92 -2.98 -28.85
C PRO A 105 16.75 -2.04 -28.55
N GLU A 106 17.09 -0.84 -28.10
CA GLU A 106 16.11 0.19 -27.77
C GLU A 106 15.20 0.51 -28.97
N PRO A 107 13.86 0.57 -28.79
CA PRO A 107 12.96 0.88 -29.89
C PRO A 107 13.14 2.32 -30.35
N GLU A 108 13.19 2.53 -31.66
CA GLU A 108 13.19 3.86 -32.26
C GLU A 108 11.89 4.61 -31.92
N PRO A 109 11.95 5.90 -31.60
CA PRO A 109 10.76 6.69 -31.31
C PRO A 109 9.72 6.62 -32.45
N GLY A 110 8.49 6.25 -32.12
CA GLY A 110 7.38 6.14 -33.07
C GLY A 110 7.33 4.85 -33.89
N THR A 111 8.25 3.91 -33.72
CA THR A 111 8.22 2.61 -34.46
C THR A 111 7.56 1.48 -33.67
N ALA A 112 7.37 1.67 -32.37
CA ALA A 112 6.73 0.66 -31.52
C ALA A 112 5.23 0.53 -31.85
N ARG A 113 4.79 -0.71 -32.11
CA ARG A 113 3.36 -1.01 -32.23
C ARG A 113 2.73 -1.01 -30.86
N VAL A 114 2.04 0.07 -30.53
CA VAL A 114 1.19 0.16 -29.34
C VAL A 114 -0.24 -0.23 -29.70
N PRO A 115 -0.91 -1.10 -28.92
CA PRO A 115 -2.32 -1.38 -29.12
C PRO A 115 -3.15 -0.11 -28.88
N GLU A 116 -4.18 0.09 -29.69
CA GLU A 116 -5.23 1.08 -29.44
C GLU A 116 -5.96 0.68 -28.16
N LEU A 117 -5.66 1.39 -27.06
CA LEU A 117 -6.35 1.25 -25.79
C LEU A 117 -7.33 2.42 -25.69
N GLY A 118 -8.53 2.25 -26.26
CA GLY A 118 -9.61 3.24 -26.17
C GLY A 118 -10.00 3.55 -24.72
N ALA A 119 -10.57 4.75 -24.52
CA ALA A 119 -10.99 5.30 -23.23
C ALA A 119 -12.13 4.53 -22.55
#